data_AF-A0A1Y2ADU0-F1
#
_entry.id   AF-A0A1Y2ADU0-F1
#
_cell.length_a   1.000
_cell.length_b   1.000
_cell.length_c   1.000
_cell.angle_alpha   90.00
_cell.angle_beta   90.00
_cell.angle_gamma   90.00
#
_symmetry.space_group_name_H-M   'P 1'
#
loop_
_entity.id
_entity.type
_entity.pdbx_description
1 polymer ?
#
loop_
_entity_poly.entity_id
_entity_poly.type
_entity_poly.pdbx_seq_one_letter_code
_entity_poly.pdbx_strand_id
1 'polypeptide(L)'
;MSHHWHALNYRAIAHFQQSPDKLRDAWGWGVSSSTRPMKRFIEWFEDVYYELIQIIDARECYEELSWAALGACQDILELDIPTNGFIKYLVRIRHILRPNAFWDDWPCDVTGMEESDDEDELIFDMDD
;
A
#
# COMPACT_ATOMS: atom_id res chain seq x y z
N MET A 1 -1.57 18.40 -16.89
CA MET A 1 -1.12 17.95 -15.55
C MET A 1 -0.91 19.15 -14.65
N SER A 2 -1.53 19.14 -13.48
CA SER A 2 -1.33 20.15 -12.44
C SER A 2 0.07 20.01 -11.81
N HIS A 3 0.68 21.13 -11.37
CA HIS A 3 1.91 21.10 -10.56
C HIS A 3 1.74 20.29 -9.27
N HIS A 4 0.52 20.23 -8.75
CA HIS A 4 0.16 19.43 -7.58
C HIS A 4 0.37 17.92 -7.82
N TRP A 5 -0.13 17.39 -8.93
CA TRP A 5 -0.04 15.95 -9.24
C TRP A 5 1.39 15.49 -9.50
N HIS A 6 2.22 16.34 -10.10
CA HIS A 6 3.65 16.06 -10.22
C HIS A 6 4.29 15.90 -8.83
N ALA A 7 4.05 16.85 -7.93
CA ALA A 7 4.62 16.81 -6.59
C ALA A 7 4.16 15.57 -5.80
N LEU A 8 2.88 15.20 -5.91
CA LEU A 8 2.34 13.99 -5.30
C LEU A 8 2.97 12.72 -5.87
N ASN A 9 3.09 12.59 -7.20
CA ASN A 9 3.75 11.42 -7.81
C ASN A 9 5.19 11.26 -7.32
N TYR A 10 5.99 12.32 -7.33
CA TYR A 10 7.38 12.26 -6.84
C TYR A 10 7.47 11.91 -5.36
N ARG A 11 6.55 12.44 -4.54
CA ARG A 11 6.48 12.11 -3.12
C ARG A 11 6.13 10.65 -2.90
N ALA A 12 5.10 10.14 -3.58
CA ALA A 12 4.68 8.75 -3.49
C ALA A 12 5.78 7.79 -3.98
N ILE A 13 6.48 8.11 -5.09
CA ILE A 13 7.65 7.35 -5.55
C ILE A 13 8.69 7.24 -4.45
N ALA A 14 9.06 8.36 -3.83
CA ALA A 14 10.04 8.38 -2.75
C ALA A 14 9.57 7.59 -1.52
N HIS A 15 8.27 7.63 -1.19
CA HIS A 15 7.70 6.84 -0.10
C HIS A 15 7.81 5.34 -0.37
N PHE A 16 7.44 4.87 -1.57
CA PHE A 16 7.56 3.46 -1.94
C PHE A 16 9.01 2.99 -1.92
N GLN A 17 9.94 3.77 -2.48
CA GLN A 17 11.37 3.45 -2.45
C GLN A 17 11.94 3.35 -1.03
N GLN A 18 11.42 4.10 -0.07
CA GLN A 18 11.87 4.07 1.33
C GLN A 18 11.17 2.99 2.16
N SER A 19 10.07 2.41 1.67
CA SER A 19 9.22 1.54 2.47
C SER A 19 9.91 0.26 2.97
N PRO A 20 10.79 -0.42 2.19
CA PRO A 20 11.47 -1.61 2.69
C PRO A 20 12.43 -1.29 3.84
N ASP A 21 13.21 -0.21 3.72
CA ASP A 21 14.16 0.22 4.74
C ASP A 21 13.45 0.72 6.01
N LYS A 22 12.34 1.47 5.85
CA LYS A 22 11.50 1.87 6.98
C LYS A 22 10.91 0.67 7.73
N LEU A 23 10.54 -0.39 7.01
CA LEU A 23 10.06 -1.62 7.62
C LEU A 23 11.18 -2.34 8.40
N ARG A 24 12.38 -2.45 7.81
CA ARG A 24 13.56 -3.01 8.50
C ARG A 24 13.87 -2.25 9.79
N ASP A 25 13.87 -0.92 9.73
CA ASP A 25 14.11 -0.05 10.89
C ASP A 25 13.03 -0.20 11.96
N ALA A 26 11.75 -0.30 11.55
CA ALA A 26 10.64 -0.49 12.46
C ALA A 26 10.67 -1.88 13.14
N TRP A 27 11.03 -2.92 12.39
CA TRP A 27 11.14 -4.27 12.93
C TRP A 27 12.29 -4.42 13.92
N GLY A 28 13.40 -3.70 13.69
CA GLY A 28 14.54 -3.67 14.60
C GLY A 28 15.13 -5.06 14.87
N TRP A 29 15.13 -5.95 13.87
CA TRP A 29 15.65 -7.32 13.95
C TRP A 29 14.92 -8.25 14.93
N GLY A 30 13.62 -8.02 15.18
CA GLY A 30 12.79 -8.93 15.99
C GLY A 30 12.95 -8.77 17.50
N VAL A 31 13.48 -7.64 17.96
CA VAL A 31 13.51 -7.29 19.39
C VAL A 31 12.10 -7.06 19.93
N SER A 32 11.85 -7.39 21.20
CA SER A 32 10.52 -7.28 21.84
C SER A 32 9.99 -5.84 21.95
N SER A 33 10.81 -4.82 21.70
CA SER A 33 10.43 -3.40 21.68
C SER A 33 9.87 -2.92 20.33
N SER A 34 9.79 -3.79 19.32
CA SER A 34 9.37 -3.45 17.94
C SER A 34 7.88 -3.14 17.78
N THR A 35 7.01 -3.44 18.77
CA THR A 35 5.55 -3.24 18.64
C THR A 35 5.17 -1.80 18.29
N ARG A 36 5.75 -0.80 18.96
CA ARG A 36 5.40 0.62 18.73
C ARG A 36 5.96 1.15 17.39
N PRO A 37 7.24 0.90 17.04
CA PRO A 37 7.75 1.23 15.71
C PRO A 37 6.97 0.55 14.57
N MET A 38 6.65 -0.75 14.70
CA MET A 38 5.86 -1.48 13.70
C MET A 38 4.47 -0.87 13.52
N LYS A 39 3.78 -0.50 14.61
CA LYS A 39 2.50 0.19 14.53
C LYS A 39 2.59 1.49 13.75
N ARG A 40 3.63 2.30 14.01
CA ARG A 40 3.88 3.55 13.28
C ARG A 40 4.18 3.32 11.81
N PHE A 41 4.88 2.24 11.48
CA PHE A 41 5.11 1.85 10.09
C PHE A 41 3.78 1.52 9.40
N ILE A 42 2.91 0.73 10.04
CA ILE A 42 1.59 0.36 9.48
C ILE A 42 0.75 1.60 9.21
N GLU A 43 0.63 2.50 10.19
CA GLU A 43 -0.10 3.78 10.05
C GLU A 43 0.47 4.62 8.90
N TRP A 44 1.79 4.73 8.81
CA TRP A 44 2.44 5.46 7.72
C TRP A 44 2.24 4.78 6.36
N PHE A 45 2.30 3.45 6.28
CA PHE A 45 2.15 2.73 5.01
C PHE A 45 0.71 2.79 4.49
N GLU A 46 -0.27 2.84 5.39
CA GLU A 46 -1.66 3.14 5.08
C GLU A 46 -1.82 4.53 4.44
N ASP A 47 -1.19 5.57 4.99
CA ASP A 47 -1.20 6.91 4.38
C ASP A 47 -0.60 6.91 2.96
N VAL A 48 0.49 6.16 2.75
CA VAL A 48 1.14 6.00 1.44
C VAL A 48 0.20 5.30 0.45
N TYR A 49 -0.51 4.27 0.90
CA TYR A 49 -1.53 3.60 0.11
C TYR A 49 -2.64 4.57 -0.31
N TYR A 50 -3.24 5.33 0.61
CA TYR A 50 -4.29 6.29 0.27
C TYR A 50 -3.80 7.42 -0.65
N GLU A 51 -2.53 7.81 -0.57
CA GLU A 51 -1.94 8.74 -1.53
C GLU A 51 -1.88 8.14 -2.94
N LEU A 52 -1.51 6.86 -3.07
CA LEU A 52 -1.54 6.16 -4.35
C LEU A 52 -2.97 6.11 -4.92
N ILE A 53 -3.97 5.77 -4.10
CA ILE A 53 -5.38 5.73 -4.52
C ILE A 53 -5.83 7.07 -5.08
N GLN A 54 -5.58 8.17 -4.35
CA GLN A 54 -5.94 9.52 -4.82
C GLN A 54 -5.32 9.85 -6.19
N ILE A 55 -4.08 9.43 -6.44
CA ILE A 55 -3.39 9.66 -7.71
C ILE A 55 -4.00 8.80 -8.84
N ILE A 56 -4.34 7.54 -8.54
CA ILE A 56 -4.94 6.60 -9.49
C ILE A 56 -6.36 7.03 -9.87
N ASP A 57 -7.19 7.40 -8.89
CA ASP A 57 -8.56 7.88 -9.11
C ASP A 57 -8.60 9.15 -9.94
N ALA A 58 -7.63 10.05 -9.71
CA ALA A 58 -7.45 11.26 -10.52
C ALA A 58 -6.95 10.97 -11.95
N ARG A 59 -6.57 9.72 -12.27
CA ARG A 59 -5.95 9.29 -13.53
C ARG A 59 -4.66 10.04 -13.86
N GLU A 60 -3.89 10.38 -12.82
CA GLU A 60 -2.64 11.14 -12.90
C GLU A 60 -1.43 10.31 -12.45
N CYS A 61 -1.57 8.98 -12.39
CA CYS A 61 -0.51 8.05 -11.97
C CYS A 61 0.57 7.89 -13.03
N TYR A 62 1.82 8.15 -12.64
CA TYR A 62 2.98 7.92 -13.50
C TYR A 62 3.32 6.44 -13.59
N GLU A 63 3.91 6.08 -14.73
CA GLU A 63 4.40 4.72 -14.92
C GLU A 63 5.49 4.40 -13.89
N GLU A 64 6.39 5.35 -13.64
CA GLU A 64 7.45 5.25 -12.64
C GLU A 64 6.91 5.05 -11.22
N LEU A 65 5.78 5.68 -10.86
CA LEU A 65 5.11 5.44 -9.59
C LEU A 65 4.57 4.01 -9.51
N SER A 66 3.96 3.53 -10.59
CA SER A 66 3.47 2.15 -10.65
C SER A 66 4.61 1.14 -10.49
N TRP A 67 5.74 1.35 -11.17
CA TRP A 67 6.94 0.51 -11.04
C TRP A 67 7.52 0.55 -9.63
N ALA A 68 7.63 1.75 -9.04
CA ALA A 68 8.14 1.92 -7.67
C ALA A 68 7.26 1.20 -6.63
N ALA A 69 5.93 1.33 -6.76
CA ALA A 69 4.98 0.69 -5.84
C ALA A 69 5.01 -0.84 -5.95
N LEU A 70 5.05 -1.39 -7.17
CA LEU A 70 5.15 -2.84 -7.39
C LEU A 70 6.50 -3.39 -6.91
N GLY A 71 7.61 -2.69 -7.20
CA GLY A 71 8.94 -3.04 -6.71
C GLY A 71 9.01 -3.03 -5.19
N ALA A 72 8.47 -2.00 -4.54
CA ALA A 72 8.39 -1.93 -3.09
C ALA A 72 7.58 -3.08 -2.47
N CYS A 73 6.48 -3.49 -3.11
CA CYS A 73 5.73 -4.66 -2.66
C CYS A 73 6.59 -5.92 -2.69
N GLN A 74 7.32 -6.14 -3.78
CA GLN A 74 8.25 -7.27 -3.90
C GLN A 74 9.33 -7.21 -2.82
N ASP A 75 10.03 -6.08 -2.71
CA ASP A 75 11.13 -5.89 -1.77
C ASP A 75 10.69 -6.11 -0.32
N ILE A 76 9.49 -5.66 0.05
CA ILE A 76 8.91 -5.87 1.38
C ILE A 76 8.64 -7.35 1.66
N LEU A 77 8.07 -8.08 0.69
CA LEU A 77 7.76 -9.50 0.84
C LEU A 77 9.03 -10.35 0.98
N GLU A 78 10.14 -9.90 0.40
CA GLU A 78 11.45 -10.57 0.50
C GLU A 78 12.15 -10.37 1.87
N LEU A 79 11.66 -9.48 2.76
CA LEU A 79 12.35 -9.17 4.02
C LEU A 79 12.25 -10.25 5.11
N ASP A 80 11.43 -11.28 4.93
CA ASP A 80 11.13 -12.29 5.96
C ASP A 80 10.72 -11.64 7.31
N ILE A 81 9.92 -10.57 7.23
CA ILE A 81 9.37 -9.83 8.37
C ILE A 81 7.86 -10.11 8.45
N PRO A 82 7.28 -10.31 9.65
CA PRO A 82 5.83 -10.49 9.79
C PRO A 82 5.04 -9.36 9.16
N THR A 83 4.14 -9.71 8.24
CA THR A 83 3.35 -8.74 7.44
C THR A 83 2.00 -8.37 8.06
N ASN A 84 1.74 -8.85 9.28
CA ASN A 84 0.49 -8.63 10.00
C ASN A 84 0.20 -7.13 10.15
N GLY A 85 -0.96 -6.71 9.66
CA GLY A 85 -1.45 -5.33 9.76
C GLY A 85 -1.22 -4.47 8.52
N PHE A 86 -0.29 -4.84 7.62
CA PHE A 86 -0.06 -4.09 6.38
C PHE A 86 -0.14 -4.93 5.09
N ILE A 87 -0.17 -6.27 5.18
CA ILE A 87 -0.28 -7.17 4.01
C ILE A 87 -1.45 -6.81 3.08
N LYS A 88 -2.60 -6.42 3.65
CA LYS A 88 -3.78 -5.97 2.89
C LYS A 88 -3.47 -4.82 1.93
N TYR A 89 -2.58 -3.90 2.30
CA TYR A 89 -2.21 -2.78 1.43
C TYR A 89 -1.35 -3.27 0.26
N LEU A 90 -0.45 -4.23 0.47
CA LEU A 90 0.36 -4.82 -0.61
C LEU A 90 -0.53 -5.54 -1.64
N VAL A 91 -1.51 -6.31 -1.16
CA VAL A 91 -2.51 -7.00 -2.00
C VAL A 91 -3.28 -5.98 -2.84
N ARG A 92 -3.85 -4.96 -2.19
CA ARG A 92 -4.62 -3.91 -2.87
C ARG A 92 -3.77 -3.12 -3.88
N ILE A 93 -2.53 -2.75 -3.55
CA ILE A 93 -1.62 -2.07 -4.49
C ILE A 93 -1.40 -2.91 -5.75
N ARG A 94 -1.05 -4.20 -5.58
CA ARG A 94 -0.81 -5.11 -6.71
C ARG A 94 -2.08 -5.31 -7.55
N HIS A 95 -3.23 -5.47 -6.91
CA HIS A 95 -4.50 -5.63 -7.61
C HIS A 95 -4.90 -4.38 -8.39
N ILE A 96 -4.73 -3.18 -7.82
CA ILE A 96 -5.12 -1.93 -8.49
C ILE A 96 -4.17 -1.63 -9.66
N LEU A 97 -2.87 -1.84 -9.49
CA LEU A 97 -1.88 -1.54 -10.54
C LEU A 97 -1.82 -2.61 -11.65
N ARG A 98 -2.17 -3.85 -11.32
CA ARG A 98 -2.13 -5.03 -12.22
C ARG A 98 -3.30 -5.98 -11.92
N PRO A 99 -4.56 -5.60 -12.23
CA PRO A 99 -5.75 -6.38 -11.87
C PRO A 99 -5.84 -7.75 -12.54
N ASN A 100 -5.14 -7.92 -13.66
CA ASN A 100 -5.12 -9.18 -14.41
C ASN A 100 -3.88 -10.04 -14.12
N ALA A 101 -3.02 -9.61 -13.19
CA ALA A 101 -1.84 -10.38 -12.81
C ALA A 101 -2.20 -11.36 -11.70
N PHE A 102 -1.64 -12.58 -11.81
CA PHE A 102 -1.70 -13.58 -10.76
C PHE A 102 -0.45 -13.46 -9.89
N TRP A 103 -0.62 -13.50 -8.57
CA TRP A 103 0.44 -13.35 -7.57
C TRP A 103 0.37 -14.53 -6.60
N ASP A 104 1.44 -15.31 -6.49
CA ASP A 104 1.54 -16.54 -5.69
C ASP A 104 2.66 -16.49 -4.64
N ASP A 105 3.32 -15.35 -4.48
CA ASP A 105 4.44 -15.09 -3.59
C ASP A 105 4.03 -14.60 -2.19
N TRP A 106 2.76 -14.84 -1.80
CA TRP A 106 2.24 -14.36 -0.54
C TRP A 106 2.73 -15.20 0.66
N PRO A 107 3.21 -14.57 1.75
CA PRO A 107 3.69 -15.27 2.94
C PRO A 107 2.56 -15.84 3.81
N CYS A 108 1.31 -15.50 3.49
CA CYS A 108 0.11 -15.94 4.20
C CYS A 108 -1.10 -15.98 3.25
N ASP A 109 -2.23 -16.52 3.73
CA ASP A 109 -3.49 -16.47 3.00
C ASP A 109 -4.00 -15.01 2.93
N VAL A 110 -4.20 -14.54 1.70
CA VAL A 110 -4.66 -13.19 1.37
C VAL A 110 -6.02 -13.16 0.68
N THR A 111 -6.73 -14.30 0.64
CA THR A 111 -8.04 -14.42 0.01
C THR A 111 -9.02 -13.38 0.57
N GLY A 112 -9.64 -12.56 -0.30
CA GLY A 112 -10.62 -11.55 0.08
C GLY A 112 -10.02 -10.24 0.59
N MET A 113 -8.69 -10.05 0.48
CA MET A 113 -8.04 -8.78 0.82
C MET A 113 -7.95 -7.81 -0.38
N GLU A 114 -8.38 -8.24 -1.58
CA GLU A 114 -8.37 -7.42 -2.80
C GLU A 114 -9.39 -6.27 -2.75
N GLU A 115 -10.47 -6.43 -2.00
CA GLU A 115 -11.55 -5.47 -1.90
C GLU A 115 -11.14 -4.33 -0.93
N SER A 116 -11.12 -3.09 -1.43
CA SER A 116 -11.27 -1.91 -0.59
C SER A 116 -12.75 -1.80 -0.26
N ASP A 117 -13.09 -1.73 1.03
CA ASP A 117 -14.44 -1.41 1.48
C ASP A 117 -14.84 -0.04 0.90
N ASP A 118 -15.46 -0.06 -0.28
CA ASP A 118 -16.36 0.95 -0.81
C ASP A 118 -17.75 0.29 -0.99
N GLU A 119 -18.18 -0.44 0.03
CA GLU A 119 -19.60 -0.66 0.33
C GLU A 119 -19.93 -0.01 1.69
N ASP A 120 -19.63 1.28 1.83
CA ASP A 120 -20.61 2.15 2.48
C ASP A 120 -21.79 2.24 1.50
N GLU A 121 -22.68 1.24 1.57
CA GLU A 121 -24.04 1.34 1.08
C GLU A 121 -24.67 2.58 1.74
N LEU A 122 -24.56 3.73 1.06
CA LEU A 122 -25.46 4.85 1.28
C LEU A 122 -26.85 4.40 0.82
N ILE A 123 -27.52 3.60 1.64
CA ILE A 123 -28.97 3.44 1.65
C ILE A 123 -29.51 4.83 2.02
N PHE A 124 -29.60 5.72 1.04
CA PHE A 124 -30.57 6.80 1.08
C PHE A 124 -31.93 6.14 0.92
N ASP A 125 -32.51 5.76 2.05
CA ASP A 125 -33.94 5.49 2.14
C ASP A 125 -34.64 6.83 1.88
N MET A 126 -34.96 7.08 0.62
CA MET A 126 -35.77 8.21 0.20
C MET A 126 -37.22 7.75 0.31
N ASP A 127 -37.76 7.80 1.53
CA ASP A 127 -39.20 7.66 1.77
C ASP A 127 -39.93 8.78 1.02
N ASP A 128 -40.84 8.37 0.14
CA ASP A 128 -41.77 9.18 -0.67
C ASP A 128 -42.96 9.68 0.17
#